data_AF-A0A1I1EDK5-F1
#
_entry.id   AF-A0A1I1EDK5-F1
#
_cell.length_a   1.000
_cell.length_b   1.000
_cell.length_c   1.000
_cell.angle_alpha   90.00
_cell.angle_beta   90.00
_cell.angle_gamma   90.00
#
_symmetry.space_group_name_H-M   'P 1'
#
loop_
_entity.id
_entity.type
_entity.pdbx_description
1 polymer ?
#
loop_
_entity_poly.entity_id
_entity_poly.type
_entity_poly.pdbx_seq_one_letter_code
_entity_poly.pdbx_strand_id
1 'polypeptide(L)'
;MSEDPPETVPSESSPPAPPAPADPVRPGRPHRRLLLDSVPVLLVRAAHPRQALLTAAGLAAVAALDARPGREVALVAATVLIGQVVLGWHNDLVDRVRDRDQERPGKPLADGRLDPGTTWFAWCCGVLLLVPLAVNNGVLAGACYLASVAVGLLGNLDNGLVRRGLLSWLPWAVSFGLYPAFLSYGGWGGQAEGDPPQPVLLGLAALVGVGVHFLTALWGLVADDAEGWTYLPLRAGRRLGATRLLAVTLVYLAAAVAAFAVVAHQLGLSR
;
A
#
# COMPACT_ATOMS: atom_id res chain seq x y z
N MET A 1 -55.45 -77.59 2.98
CA MET A 1 -55.29 -76.96 4.30
C MET A 1 -54.75 -75.58 4.02
N SER A 2 -55.64 -74.58 4.07
CA SER A 2 -55.33 -73.17 3.83
C SER A 2 -54.70 -72.59 5.09
N GLU A 3 -53.57 -71.89 4.96
CA GLU A 3 -53.04 -71.00 5.99
C GLU A 3 -53.11 -69.57 5.44
N ASP A 4 -53.94 -68.75 6.06
CA ASP A 4 -54.00 -67.29 5.85
C ASP A 4 -52.82 -66.61 6.55
N PRO A 5 -52.25 -65.53 5.98
CA PRO A 5 -51.23 -64.74 6.66
C PRO A 5 -51.85 -63.81 7.72
N PRO A 6 -51.09 -63.40 8.76
CA PRO A 6 -51.63 -62.57 9.82
C PRO A 6 -51.82 -61.12 9.38
N GLU A 7 -52.95 -60.57 9.78
CA GLU A 7 -53.39 -59.19 9.57
C GLU A 7 -52.55 -58.23 10.44
N THR A 8 -51.80 -57.31 9.80
CA THR A 8 -51.03 -56.28 10.51
C THR A 8 -51.90 -55.04 10.75
N VAL A 9 -52.17 -54.76 12.02
CA VAL A 9 -52.89 -53.56 12.48
C VAL A 9 -52.03 -52.32 12.22
N PRO A 10 -52.57 -51.20 11.68
CA PRO A 10 -51.79 -49.97 11.53
C PRO A 10 -51.59 -49.31 12.89
N SER A 11 -50.34 -48.94 13.24
CA SER A 11 -50.09 -48.10 14.40
C SER A 11 -50.52 -46.67 14.08
N GLU A 12 -51.40 -46.09 14.90
CA GLU A 12 -51.73 -44.67 14.85
C GLU A 12 -50.46 -43.81 15.02
N SER A 13 -50.17 -42.98 14.03
CA SER A 13 -49.10 -41.99 14.10
C SER A 13 -49.56 -40.77 14.90
N SER A 14 -48.85 -40.46 15.98
CA SER A 14 -49.07 -39.21 16.74
C SER A 14 -48.91 -37.98 15.83
N PRO A 15 -49.75 -36.93 15.98
CA PRO A 15 -49.66 -35.74 15.16
C PRO A 15 -48.34 -34.97 15.40
N PRO A 16 -47.77 -34.33 14.37
CA PRO A 16 -46.52 -33.58 14.49
C PRO A 16 -46.68 -32.37 15.42
N ALA A 17 -45.67 -32.13 16.26
CA ALA A 17 -45.61 -30.97 17.14
C ALA A 17 -45.61 -29.66 16.33
N PRO A 18 -46.26 -28.58 16.82
CA PRO A 18 -46.31 -27.32 16.12
C PRO A 18 -44.90 -26.72 15.95
N PRO A 19 -44.65 -26.01 14.83
CA PRO A 19 -43.34 -25.41 14.57
C PRO A 19 -43.00 -24.38 15.64
N ALA A 20 -41.76 -24.43 16.12
CA ALA A 20 -41.24 -23.47 17.09
C ALA A 20 -41.36 -22.02 16.54
N PRO A 21 -41.70 -21.04 17.38
CA PRO A 21 -41.81 -19.65 16.95
C PRO A 21 -40.47 -19.18 16.40
N ALA A 22 -40.51 -18.54 15.22
CA ALA A 22 -39.33 -18.00 14.57
C ALA A 22 -38.61 -16.99 15.48
N ASP A 23 -37.29 -17.12 15.57
CA ASP A 23 -36.45 -16.17 16.31
C ASP A 23 -36.72 -14.73 15.84
N PRO A 24 -36.87 -13.77 16.76
CA PRO A 24 -37.05 -12.37 16.38
C PRO A 24 -35.80 -11.86 15.65
N VAL A 25 -35.97 -11.44 14.40
CA VAL A 25 -34.94 -10.78 13.60
C VAL A 25 -34.40 -9.58 14.38
N ARG A 26 -33.17 -9.69 14.88
CA ARG A 26 -32.49 -8.60 15.61
C ARG A 26 -32.27 -7.42 14.65
N PRO A 27 -32.89 -6.23 14.85
CA PRO A 27 -32.70 -5.09 13.97
C PRO A 27 -31.42 -4.37 14.38
N GLY A 28 -30.30 -4.74 13.77
CA GLY A 28 -29.03 -4.09 14.08
C GLY A 28 -27.89 -4.57 13.20
N ARG A 29 -27.97 -4.32 11.88
CA ARG A 29 -26.87 -4.62 10.94
C ARG A 29 -26.89 -3.98 9.52
N PRO A 30 -27.81 -3.10 9.09
CA PRO A 30 -27.69 -2.45 7.76
C PRO A 30 -26.83 -1.18 7.78
N HIS A 31 -27.01 -0.27 8.76
CA HIS A 31 -26.37 1.05 8.74
C HIS A 31 -24.83 1.03 8.82
N ARG A 32 -24.24 0.10 9.57
CA ARG A 32 -22.77 0.00 9.68
C ARG A 32 -22.12 -0.50 8.38
N ARG A 33 -22.82 -1.34 7.59
CA ARG A 33 -22.35 -1.73 6.25
C ARG A 33 -22.45 -0.54 5.29
N LEU A 34 -23.58 0.18 5.31
CA LEU A 34 -23.79 1.37 4.47
C LEU A 34 -22.71 2.46 4.66
N LEU A 35 -22.27 2.72 5.89
CA LEU A 35 -21.19 3.70 6.15
C LEU A 35 -19.81 3.20 5.68
N LEU A 36 -19.52 1.90 5.85
CA LEU A 36 -18.26 1.28 5.41
C LEU A 36 -18.16 1.10 3.88
N ASP A 37 -19.29 1.19 3.19
CA ASP A 37 -19.43 1.16 1.74
C ASP A 37 -19.60 2.57 1.14
N SER A 38 -19.50 3.63 1.94
CA SER A 38 -19.54 4.99 1.42
C SER A 38 -18.31 5.28 0.56
N VAL A 39 -18.49 5.99 -0.55
CA VAL A 39 -17.42 6.34 -1.51
C VAL A 39 -16.18 6.93 -0.81
N PRO A 40 -16.28 7.87 0.15
CA PRO A 40 -15.11 8.41 0.83
C PRO A 40 -14.31 7.35 1.59
N VAL A 41 -15.00 6.44 2.30
CA VAL A 41 -14.34 5.36 3.05
C VAL A 41 -13.66 4.38 2.11
N LEU A 42 -14.30 4.06 0.99
CA LEU A 42 -13.72 3.18 -0.02
C LEU A 42 -12.50 3.80 -0.70
N LEU A 43 -12.52 5.10 -0.99
CA LEU A 43 -11.37 5.83 -1.50
C LEU A 43 -10.21 5.82 -0.50
N VAL A 44 -10.48 6.05 0.79
CA VAL A 44 -9.44 5.98 1.85
C VAL A 44 -8.86 4.57 1.95
N ARG A 45 -9.67 3.53 1.80
CA ARG A 45 -9.18 2.14 1.81
C ARG A 45 -8.32 1.83 0.59
N ALA A 46 -8.76 2.23 -0.61
CA ALA A 46 -8.01 2.07 -1.86
C ALA A 46 -6.71 2.90 -1.89
N ALA A 47 -6.57 3.90 -1.02
CA ALA A 47 -5.35 4.70 -0.89
C ALA A 47 -4.23 4.02 -0.07
N HIS A 48 -4.43 2.77 0.39
CA HIS A 48 -3.45 2.02 1.19
C HIS A 48 -2.94 2.80 2.42
N PRO A 49 -3.85 3.19 3.34
CA PRO A 49 -3.60 4.23 4.32
C PRO A 49 -2.46 3.91 5.28
N ARG A 50 -2.23 2.62 5.58
CA ARG A 50 -1.10 2.19 6.41
C ARG A 50 0.23 2.57 5.77
N GLN A 51 0.43 2.27 4.49
CA GLN A 51 1.67 2.61 3.79
C GLN A 51 1.79 4.12 3.62
N ALA A 52 0.70 4.78 3.23
CA ALA A 52 0.66 6.22 3.02
C ALA A 52 1.05 7.00 4.29
N LEU A 53 0.48 6.63 5.44
CA LEU A 53 0.78 7.25 6.73
C LEU A 53 2.20 6.94 7.20
N LEU A 54 2.69 5.71 7.04
CA LEU A 54 4.05 5.33 7.46
C LEU A 54 5.11 6.10 6.68
N THR A 55 4.98 6.20 5.35
CA THR A 55 5.94 6.95 4.53
C THR A 55 5.85 8.45 4.82
N ALA A 56 4.65 9.02 4.95
CA ALA A 56 4.47 10.43 5.28
C ALA A 56 5.05 10.77 6.66
N ALA A 57 4.76 9.96 7.68
CA ALA A 57 5.28 10.16 9.03
C ALA A 57 6.81 9.98 9.07
N GLY A 58 7.36 9.02 8.32
CA GLY A 58 8.81 8.81 8.23
C GLY A 58 9.54 10.02 7.66
N LEU A 59 9.10 10.54 6.52
CA LEU A 59 9.72 11.71 5.89
C LEU A 59 9.52 12.98 6.72
N ALA A 60 8.34 13.16 7.33
CA ALA A 60 8.08 14.26 8.24
C ALA A 60 8.96 14.19 9.51
N ALA A 61 9.19 13.00 10.06
CA ALA A 61 10.09 12.82 11.19
C ALA A 61 11.54 13.17 10.83
N VAL A 62 12.00 12.78 9.64
CA VAL A 62 13.33 13.18 9.14
C VAL A 62 13.43 14.70 9.00
N ALA A 63 12.41 15.35 8.42
CA ALA A 63 12.34 16.81 8.33
C ALA A 63 12.32 17.50 9.71
N ALA A 64 11.65 16.92 10.70
CA ALA A 64 11.63 17.45 12.07
C ALA A 64 12.99 17.30 12.78
N LEU A 65 13.69 16.18 12.56
CA LEU A 65 15.03 15.94 13.11
C LEU A 65 16.08 16.88 12.49
N ASP A 66 15.82 17.38 11.28
CA ASP A 66 16.58 18.44 10.59
C ASP A 66 16.25 19.86 11.12
N ALA A 67 15.53 19.95 12.24
CA ALA A 67 15.13 21.19 12.91
C ALA A 67 14.31 22.16 12.04
N ARG A 68 13.57 21.64 11.05
CA ARG A 68 12.70 22.49 10.21
C ARG A 68 11.55 23.10 10.98
N PRO A 69 11.09 24.31 10.59
CA PRO A 69 9.86 24.88 11.11
C PRO A 69 8.67 23.92 10.96
N GLY A 70 7.80 23.85 11.98
CA GLY A 70 6.68 22.89 12.00
C GLY A 70 5.75 22.97 10.78
N ARG A 71 5.62 24.15 10.16
CA ARG A 71 4.86 24.32 8.91
C ARG A 71 5.46 23.54 7.74
N GLU A 72 6.79 23.47 7.63
CA GLU A 72 7.49 22.75 6.58
C GLU A 72 7.42 21.24 6.83
N VAL A 73 7.53 20.82 8.09
CA VAL A 73 7.29 19.42 8.47
C VAL A 73 5.87 18.99 8.09
N ALA A 74 4.86 19.83 8.37
CA ALA A 74 3.47 19.56 7.99
C ALA A 74 3.29 19.54 6.46
N LEU A 75 3.97 20.41 5.73
CA LEU A 75 3.95 20.44 4.28
C LEU A 75 4.58 19.19 3.67
N VAL A 76 5.73 18.74 4.18
CA VAL A 76 6.35 17.46 3.80
C VAL A 76 5.37 16.31 4.06
N ALA A 77 4.79 16.24 5.26
CA ALA A 77 3.82 15.19 5.60
C ALA A 77 2.63 15.17 4.64
N ALA A 78 2.03 16.33 4.36
CA ALA A 78 0.89 16.45 3.45
C ALA A 78 1.25 16.08 2.01
N THR A 79 2.39 16.58 1.51
CA THR A 79 2.91 16.28 0.17
C THR A 79 3.12 14.79 0.00
N VAL A 80 3.78 14.16 0.98
CA VAL A 80 4.09 12.72 0.93
C VAL A 80 2.83 11.87 1.05
N LEU A 81 1.91 12.26 1.93
CA LEU A 81 0.64 11.57 2.09
C LEU A 81 -0.16 11.57 0.79
N ILE A 82 -0.30 12.73 0.13
CA ILE A 82 -1.02 12.83 -1.15
C ILE A 82 -0.31 12.03 -2.25
N GLY A 83 1.03 12.07 -2.32
CA GLY A 83 1.79 11.25 -3.27
C GLY A 83 1.56 9.74 -3.08
N GLN A 84 1.52 9.27 -1.83
CA GLN A 84 1.22 7.86 -1.54
C GLN A 84 -0.23 7.49 -1.85
N VAL A 85 -1.19 8.39 -1.60
CA VAL A 85 -2.59 8.20 -1.99
C VAL A 85 -2.73 8.04 -3.51
N VAL A 86 -2.05 8.90 -4.28
CA VAL A 86 -1.99 8.84 -5.76
C VAL A 86 -1.40 7.51 -6.22
N LEU A 87 -0.30 7.04 -5.61
CA LEU A 87 0.31 5.75 -5.93
C LEU A 87 -0.63 4.57 -5.60
N GLY A 88 -1.32 4.62 -4.45
CA GLY A 88 -2.23 3.59 -4.01
C GLY A 88 -3.44 3.42 -4.94
N TRP A 89 -4.11 4.53 -5.27
CA TRP A 89 -5.22 4.51 -6.23
C TRP A 89 -4.77 4.02 -7.60
N HIS A 90 -3.63 4.50 -8.12
CA HIS A 90 -3.10 4.03 -9.39
C HIS A 90 -2.83 2.52 -9.38
N ASN A 91 -2.24 2.00 -8.31
CA ASN A 91 -1.99 0.56 -8.18
C ASN A 91 -3.29 -0.25 -8.29
N ASP A 92 -4.31 0.11 -7.52
CA ASP A 92 -5.59 -0.62 -7.53
C ASP A 92 -6.33 -0.47 -8.87
N LEU A 93 -6.21 0.67 -9.54
CA LEU A 93 -6.76 0.88 -10.89
C LEU A 93 -6.10 -0.03 -11.95
N VAL A 94 -4.76 -0.13 -11.91
CA VAL A 94 -4.00 -1.03 -12.81
C VAL A 94 -4.33 -2.49 -12.50
N ASP A 95 -4.46 -2.84 -11.22
CA ASP A 95 -4.66 -4.21 -10.77
C ASP A 95 -6.10 -4.70 -10.83
N ARG A 96 -7.08 -3.81 -11.04
CA ARG A 96 -8.51 -4.09 -10.89
C ARG A 96 -8.98 -5.40 -11.54
N VAL A 97 -8.53 -5.69 -12.77
CA VAL A 97 -8.98 -6.87 -13.53
C VAL A 97 -8.36 -8.13 -12.92
N ARG A 98 -7.04 -8.10 -12.74
CA ARG A 98 -6.27 -9.20 -12.16
C ARG A 98 -6.76 -9.55 -10.76
N ASP A 99 -6.95 -8.54 -9.92
CA ASP A 99 -7.38 -8.74 -8.53
C ASP A 99 -8.84 -9.24 -8.45
N ARG A 100 -9.71 -8.82 -9.38
CA ARG A 100 -11.08 -9.35 -9.51
C ARG A 100 -11.06 -10.81 -9.94
N ASP A 101 -10.28 -11.16 -10.96
CA ASP A 101 -10.20 -12.51 -11.51
C ASP A 101 -9.61 -13.52 -10.51
N GLN A 102 -8.90 -13.03 -9.49
CA GLN A 102 -8.35 -13.81 -8.38
C GLN A 102 -9.18 -13.76 -7.10
N GLU A 103 -10.33 -13.09 -7.14
CA GLU A 103 -11.21 -12.93 -5.98
C GLU A 103 -10.48 -12.39 -4.74
N ARG A 104 -9.50 -11.48 -4.93
CA ARG A 104 -8.69 -10.93 -3.82
C ARG A 104 -9.59 -10.09 -2.91
N PRO A 105 -9.89 -10.55 -1.68
CA PRO A 105 -10.93 -9.92 -0.87
C PRO A 105 -10.45 -8.59 -0.28
N GLY A 106 -11.38 -7.64 -0.15
CA GLY A 106 -11.15 -6.40 0.61
C GLY A 106 -10.52 -5.28 -0.22
N LYS A 107 -10.44 -5.45 -1.55
CA LYS A 107 -10.04 -4.40 -2.49
C LYS A 107 -11.29 -3.76 -3.09
N PRO A 108 -11.63 -2.50 -2.75
CA PRO A 108 -12.90 -1.89 -3.16
C PRO A 108 -13.18 -1.91 -4.67
N LEU A 109 -12.16 -1.75 -5.52
CA LEU A 109 -12.31 -1.79 -6.98
C LEU A 109 -12.52 -3.21 -7.50
N ALA A 110 -11.77 -4.19 -6.98
CA ALA A 110 -11.89 -5.59 -7.38
C ALA A 110 -13.22 -6.20 -6.92
N ASP A 111 -13.67 -5.82 -5.72
CA ASP A 111 -14.95 -6.21 -5.12
C ASP A 111 -16.17 -5.56 -5.84
N GLY A 112 -15.95 -4.62 -6.77
CA GLY A 112 -17.03 -3.86 -7.43
C GLY A 112 -17.76 -2.86 -6.52
N ARG A 113 -17.23 -2.59 -5.32
CA ARG A 113 -17.82 -1.65 -4.34
C ARG A 113 -17.49 -0.19 -4.65
N LEU A 114 -16.39 0.06 -5.35
CA LEU A 114 -15.96 1.38 -5.77
C LEU A 114 -15.86 1.44 -7.29
N ASP A 115 -16.58 2.40 -7.88
CA ASP A 115 -16.57 2.63 -9.32
C ASP A 115 -15.16 3.06 -9.82
N PRO A 116 -14.62 2.43 -10.87
CA PRO A 116 -13.32 2.80 -11.43
C PRO A 116 -13.27 4.24 -11.93
N GLY A 117 -14.35 4.77 -12.51
CA GLY A 117 -14.41 6.16 -12.98
C GLY A 117 -14.28 7.17 -11.86
N THR A 118 -14.93 6.91 -10.73
CA THR A 118 -14.82 7.70 -9.49
C THR A 118 -13.38 7.69 -8.96
N THR A 119 -12.73 6.53 -8.97
CA THR A 119 -11.33 6.40 -8.54
C THR A 119 -10.39 7.14 -9.50
N TRP A 120 -10.65 7.08 -10.81
CA TRP A 120 -9.88 7.81 -11.82
C TRP A 120 -10.01 9.33 -11.64
N PHE A 121 -11.24 9.82 -11.41
CA PHE A 121 -11.48 11.22 -11.10
C PHE A 121 -10.75 11.66 -9.83
N ALA A 122 -10.87 10.90 -8.74
CA ALA A 122 -10.16 11.18 -7.48
C ALA A 122 -8.63 11.17 -7.67
N TRP A 123 -8.11 10.22 -8.47
CA TRP A 123 -6.70 10.15 -8.83
C TRP A 123 -6.22 11.39 -9.59
N CYS A 124 -6.96 11.86 -10.59
CA CYS A 124 -6.67 13.11 -11.28
C CYS A 124 -6.66 14.31 -10.33
N CYS A 125 -7.65 14.42 -9.43
CA CYS A 125 -7.66 15.46 -8.40
C CYS A 125 -6.44 15.36 -7.47
N GLY A 126 -6.05 14.15 -7.08
CA GLY A 126 -4.87 13.89 -6.26
C GLY A 126 -3.58 14.34 -6.94
N VAL A 127 -3.39 14.04 -8.23
CA VAL A 127 -2.25 14.51 -9.03
C VAL A 127 -2.24 16.04 -9.12
N LEU A 128 -3.38 16.66 -9.41
CA LEU A 128 -3.50 18.12 -9.48
C LEU A 128 -3.21 18.82 -8.14
N LEU A 129 -3.54 18.18 -7.02
CA LEU A 129 -3.21 18.67 -5.68
C LEU A 129 -1.74 18.43 -5.32
N LEU A 130 -1.17 17.32 -5.77
CA LEU A 130 0.20 16.94 -5.44
C LEU A 130 1.22 17.94 -6.00
N VAL A 131 1.03 18.40 -7.24
CA VAL A 131 1.97 19.32 -7.90
C VAL A 131 2.20 20.61 -7.11
N PRO A 132 1.17 21.40 -6.73
CA PRO A 132 1.38 22.62 -5.95
C PRO A 132 1.94 22.32 -4.55
N LEU A 133 1.54 21.22 -3.89
CA LEU A 133 2.13 20.82 -2.61
C LEU A 133 3.64 20.55 -2.75
N ALA A 134 4.03 19.75 -3.75
CA ALA A 134 5.42 19.43 -4.02
C ALA A 134 6.23 20.67 -4.34
N VAL A 135 5.74 21.54 -5.24
CA VAL A 135 6.42 22.80 -5.59
C VAL A 135 6.52 23.74 -4.39
N ASN A 136 5.55 23.76 -3.48
CA ASN A 136 5.60 24.63 -2.31
C ASN A 136 6.74 24.25 -1.33
N ASN A 137 7.26 23.03 -1.39
CA ASN A 137 8.48 22.63 -0.68
C ASN A 137 9.76 23.16 -1.35
N GLY A 138 9.67 23.92 -2.44
CA GLY A 138 10.82 24.28 -3.28
C GLY A 138 10.70 23.64 -4.67
N VAL A 139 11.02 24.37 -5.74
CA VAL A 139 10.86 23.86 -7.12
C VAL A 139 11.71 22.60 -7.35
N LEU A 140 12.98 22.62 -6.93
CA LEU A 140 13.88 21.49 -7.11
C LEU A 140 13.51 20.31 -6.21
N ALA A 141 13.19 20.57 -4.93
CA ALA A 141 12.65 19.56 -4.01
C ALA A 141 11.39 18.90 -4.58
N GLY A 142 10.43 19.72 -5.01
CA GLY A 142 9.19 19.28 -5.63
C GLY A 142 9.42 18.45 -6.87
N ALA A 143 10.37 18.83 -7.74
CA ALA A 143 10.75 18.05 -8.91
C ALA A 143 11.32 16.67 -8.52
N CYS A 144 12.20 16.60 -7.51
CA CYS A 144 12.71 15.32 -6.99
C CYS A 144 11.59 14.42 -6.45
N TYR A 145 10.63 15.00 -5.70
CA TYR A 145 9.51 14.25 -5.16
C TYR A 145 8.54 13.78 -6.26
N LEU A 146 8.20 14.64 -7.21
CA LEU A 146 7.36 14.28 -8.35
C LEU A 146 8.03 13.22 -9.24
N ALA A 147 9.35 13.29 -9.42
CA ALA A 147 10.11 12.24 -10.10
C ALA A 147 10.04 10.91 -9.32
N SER A 148 10.14 10.94 -7.99
CA SER A 148 9.98 9.76 -7.14
C SER A 148 8.60 9.12 -7.29
N VAL A 149 7.54 9.93 -7.32
CA VAL A 149 6.16 9.48 -7.56
C VAL A 149 6.00 8.94 -8.98
N ALA A 150 6.55 9.63 -9.99
CA ALA A 150 6.50 9.16 -11.39
C ALA A 150 7.18 7.79 -11.55
N VAL A 151 8.33 7.58 -10.92
CA VAL A 151 9.01 6.28 -10.86
C VAL A 151 8.12 5.23 -10.21
N GLY A 152 7.43 5.56 -9.11
CA GLY A 152 6.47 4.67 -8.46
C GLY A 152 5.28 4.31 -9.37
N LEU A 153 4.73 5.29 -10.09
CA LEU A 153 3.65 5.06 -11.06
C LEU A 153 4.11 4.13 -12.19
N LEU A 154 5.33 4.32 -12.71
CA LEU A 154 5.93 3.41 -13.69
C LEU A 154 6.14 2.00 -13.12
N GLY A 155 6.54 1.91 -11.84
CA GLY A 155 6.68 0.65 -11.12
C GLY A 155 5.36 -0.11 -10.96
N ASN A 156 4.22 0.59 -10.88
CA ASN A 156 2.89 -0.02 -10.82
C ASN A 156 2.42 -0.57 -12.17
N LEU A 157 2.97 -0.12 -13.30
CA LEU A 157 2.53 -0.62 -14.60
C LEU A 157 2.74 -2.12 -14.71
N ASP A 158 1.77 -2.83 -15.31
CA ASP A 158 1.92 -4.26 -15.53
C ASP A 158 2.97 -4.54 -16.59
N ASN A 159 4.19 -4.86 -16.16
CA ASN A 159 5.30 -5.13 -17.04
C ASN A 159 6.14 -6.31 -16.52
N GLY A 160 6.62 -7.14 -17.46
CA GLY A 160 7.30 -8.41 -17.17
C GLY A 160 8.71 -8.26 -16.61
N LEU A 161 9.41 -7.17 -16.93
CA LEU A 161 10.82 -6.98 -16.55
C LEU A 161 10.99 -6.30 -15.19
N VAL A 162 10.21 -5.25 -14.96
CA VAL A 162 10.21 -4.46 -13.72
C VAL A 162 9.23 -5.09 -12.76
N ARG A 163 7.91 -4.84 -12.90
CA ARG A 163 6.93 -5.19 -11.86
C ARG A 163 6.90 -6.68 -11.53
N ARG A 164 6.80 -7.54 -12.54
CA ARG A 164 6.75 -9.01 -12.38
C ARG A 164 8.13 -9.67 -12.43
N GLY A 165 9.18 -8.89 -12.67
CA GLY A 165 10.49 -9.39 -13.06
C GLY A 165 11.61 -9.04 -12.10
N LEU A 166 12.83 -9.37 -12.53
CA LEU A 166 14.05 -9.22 -11.76
C LEU A 166 14.38 -7.78 -11.37
N LEU A 167 13.84 -6.79 -12.10
CA LEU A 167 14.08 -5.37 -11.84
C LEU A 167 13.00 -4.72 -10.98
N SER A 168 12.09 -5.49 -10.37
CA SER A 168 11.02 -4.97 -9.49
C SER A 168 11.52 -4.11 -8.32
N TRP A 169 12.75 -4.32 -7.87
CA TRP A 169 13.37 -3.53 -6.80
C TRP A 169 13.83 -2.15 -7.28
N LEU A 170 14.02 -1.95 -8.59
CA LEU A 170 14.63 -0.74 -9.15
C LEU A 170 13.75 0.51 -8.95
N PRO A 171 12.43 0.50 -9.23
CA PRO A 171 11.58 1.64 -8.94
C PRO A 171 11.60 2.02 -7.46
N TRP A 172 11.60 1.03 -6.56
CA TRP A 172 11.66 1.27 -5.12
C TRP A 172 12.98 1.92 -4.70
N ALA A 173 14.10 1.41 -5.20
CA ALA A 173 15.43 1.96 -4.93
C ALA A 173 15.53 3.41 -5.43
N VAL A 174 15.07 3.69 -6.65
CA VAL A 174 15.12 5.04 -7.23
C VAL A 174 14.16 5.99 -6.51
N SER A 175 12.91 5.59 -6.26
CA SER A 175 11.93 6.41 -5.54
C SER A 175 12.42 6.80 -4.15
N PHE A 176 12.96 5.86 -3.37
CA PHE A 176 13.49 6.17 -2.05
C PHE A 176 14.81 6.95 -2.12
N GLY A 177 15.67 6.65 -3.09
CA GLY A 177 16.92 7.38 -3.33
C GLY A 177 16.72 8.86 -3.64
N LEU A 178 15.53 9.24 -4.12
CA LEU A 178 15.17 10.65 -4.37
C LEU A 178 14.67 11.39 -3.12
N TYR A 179 14.32 10.70 -2.03
CA TYR A 179 13.82 11.36 -0.81
C TYR A 179 14.86 12.26 -0.12
N PRO A 180 16.14 11.89 -0.01
CA PRO A 180 17.16 12.81 0.51
C PRO A 180 17.25 14.09 -0.31
N ALA A 181 17.14 14.03 -1.63
CA ALA A 181 17.14 15.22 -2.49
C ALA A 181 15.89 16.08 -2.29
N PHE A 182 14.72 15.45 -2.20
CA PHE A 182 13.47 16.14 -1.86
C PHE A 182 13.58 16.90 -0.54
N LEU A 183 14.10 16.26 0.49
CA LEU A 183 14.29 16.91 1.78
C LEU A 183 15.37 17.98 1.68
N SER A 184 16.56 17.66 1.17
CA SER A 184 17.72 18.56 1.18
C SER A 184 17.46 19.88 0.46
N TYR A 185 16.84 19.86 -0.72
CA TYR A 185 16.48 21.08 -1.44
C TYR A 185 15.22 21.78 -0.89
N GLY A 186 14.60 21.22 0.15
CA GLY A 186 13.33 21.65 0.68
C GLY A 186 13.39 23.04 1.34
N GLY A 187 12.30 23.79 1.21
CA GLY A 187 12.07 25.09 1.83
C GLY A 187 10.58 25.40 1.85
N TRP A 188 10.23 26.69 1.93
CA TRP A 188 8.83 27.13 1.96
C TRP A 188 8.49 28.09 0.81
N GLY A 189 7.23 28.05 0.34
CA GLY A 189 6.75 29.01 -0.65
C GLY A 189 7.43 28.86 -2.02
N GLY A 190 7.94 27.66 -2.33
CA GLY A 190 8.64 27.39 -3.59
C GLY A 190 10.12 27.77 -3.61
N GLN A 191 10.67 28.28 -2.50
CA GLN A 191 12.10 28.53 -2.36
C GLN A 191 12.84 27.23 -2.02
N ALA A 192 14.02 27.06 -2.60
CA ALA A 192 14.95 26.00 -2.22
C ALA A 192 15.99 26.62 -1.27
N GLU A 193 16.15 26.04 -0.08
CA GLU A 193 16.97 26.63 1.00
C GLU A 193 18.20 25.79 1.36
N GLY A 194 18.27 24.52 0.95
CA GLY A 194 19.37 23.63 1.31
C GLY A 194 20.24 23.17 0.15
N ASP A 195 21.41 22.62 0.51
CA ASP A 195 22.45 22.17 -0.41
C ASP A 195 22.12 20.82 -1.08
N PRO A 196 22.89 20.41 -2.12
CA PRO A 196 22.77 19.08 -2.68
C PRO A 196 23.00 17.98 -1.63
N PRO A 197 22.15 16.94 -1.59
CA PRO A 197 22.32 15.84 -0.65
C PRO A 197 23.62 15.07 -0.92
N GLN A 198 24.27 14.61 0.14
CA GLN A 198 25.46 13.76 0.02
C GLN A 198 25.13 12.45 -0.73
N PRO A 199 25.89 12.03 -1.76
CA PRO A 199 25.57 10.85 -2.57
C PRO A 199 25.39 9.55 -1.77
N VAL A 200 26.07 9.43 -0.62
CA VAL A 200 25.92 8.29 0.29
C VAL A 200 24.51 8.20 0.88
N LEU A 201 23.84 9.33 1.14
CA LEU A 201 22.47 9.35 1.66
C LEU A 201 21.47 8.87 0.59
N LEU A 202 21.70 9.19 -0.69
CA LEU A 202 20.89 8.68 -1.80
C LEU A 202 21.01 7.16 -1.88
N GLY A 203 22.24 6.64 -1.79
CA GLY A 203 22.51 5.20 -1.80
C GLY A 203 21.86 4.48 -0.61
N LEU A 204 22.00 5.00 0.60
CA LEU A 204 21.40 4.41 1.81
C LEU A 204 19.86 4.44 1.75
N ALA A 205 19.27 5.55 1.30
CA ALA A 205 17.82 5.62 1.11
C ALA A 205 17.34 4.63 0.03
N ALA A 206 18.09 4.48 -1.07
CA ALA A 206 17.78 3.47 -2.08
C ALA A 206 17.80 2.04 -1.52
N LEU A 207 18.75 1.70 -0.64
CA LEU A 207 18.79 0.42 0.07
C LEU A 207 17.57 0.23 0.99
N VAL A 208 17.16 1.29 1.71
CA VAL A 208 15.90 1.26 2.47
C VAL A 208 14.73 0.92 1.54
N GLY A 209 14.65 1.56 0.36
CA GLY A 209 13.63 1.26 -0.65
C GLY A 209 13.61 -0.21 -1.09
N VAL A 210 14.77 -0.81 -1.32
CA VAL A 210 14.89 -2.25 -1.61
C VAL A 210 14.34 -3.10 -0.46
N GLY A 211 14.65 -2.74 0.79
CA GLY A 211 14.15 -3.46 1.97
C GLY A 211 12.64 -3.36 2.11
N VAL A 212 12.08 -2.17 1.86
CA VAL A 212 10.62 -1.96 1.88
C VAL A 212 9.95 -2.78 0.78
N HIS A 213 10.49 -2.82 -0.45
CA HIS A 213 9.97 -3.68 -1.53
C HIS A 213 9.85 -5.14 -1.09
N PHE A 214 10.92 -5.69 -0.52
CA PHE A 214 10.93 -7.05 0.01
C PHE A 214 9.86 -7.26 1.09
N LEU A 215 9.74 -6.31 2.03
CA LEU A 215 8.77 -6.39 3.12
C LEU A 215 7.33 -6.36 2.60
N THR A 216 7.04 -5.52 1.60
CA THR A 216 5.71 -5.43 1.01
C THR A 216 5.37 -6.64 0.14
N ALA A 217 6.35 -7.21 -0.55
CA ALA A 217 6.15 -8.37 -1.42
C ALA A 217 5.79 -9.65 -0.65
N LEU A 218 6.16 -9.75 0.64
CA LEU A 218 5.89 -10.95 1.47
C LEU A 218 4.43 -11.38 1.48
N TRP A 219 3.49 -10.43 1.45
CA TRP A 219 2.06 -10.72 1.49
C TRP A 219 1.51 -11.26 0.17
N GLY A 220 2.20 -11.00 -0.94
CA GLY A 220 1.81 -11.40 -2.29
C GLY A 220 2.45 -12.70 -2.78
N LEU A 221 3.48 -13.20 -2.09
CA LEU A 221 4.36 -14.26 -2.62
C LEU A 221 3.60 -15.46 -3.20
N VAL A 222 2.64 -16.03 -2.47
CA VAL A 222 1.94 -17.25 -2.90
C VAL A 222 1.08 -17.00 -4.14
N ALA A 223 0.34 -15.88 -4.16
CA ALA A 223 -0.51 -15.54 -5.29
C ALA A 223 0.34 -15.22 -6.53
N ASP A 224 1.38 -14.41 -6.36
CA ASP A 224 2.28 -14.03 -7.45
C ASP A 224 3.08 -15.24 -7.99
N ASP A 225 3.36 -16.24 -7.12
CA ASP A 225 3.97 -17.51 -7.53
C ASP A 225 3.09 -18.30 -8.49
N ALA A 226 1.81 -18.42 -8.15
CA ALA A 226 0.80 -19.12 -8.95
C ALA A 226 0.58 -18.45 -10.30
N GLU A 227 0.80 -17.12 -10.38
CA GLU A 227 0.76 -16.33 -11.59
C GLU A 227 2.06 -16.37 -12.41
N GLY A 228 3.09 -17.06 -11.93
CA GLY A 228 4.37 -17.19 -12.63
C GLY A 228 5.23 -15.92 -12.60
N TRP A 229 5.06 -15.05 -11.62
CA TRP A 229 5.96 -13.90 -11.45
C TRP A 229 7.37 -14.40 -11.12
N THR A 230 8.38 -13.57 -11.38
CA THR A 230 9.79 -13.97 -11.27
C THR A 230 10.67 -12.99 -10.51
N TYR A 231 10.06 -12.05 -9.78
CA TYR A 231 10.80 -11.02 -9.06
C TYR A 231 11.70 -11.55 -7.95
N LEU A 232 12.67 -10.72 -7.57
CA LEU A 232 13.74 -11.13 -6.66
C LEU A 232 13.23 -11.56 -5.27
N PRO A 233 12.35 -10.81 -4.57
CA PRO A 233 11.76 -11.29 -3.32
C PRO A 233 11.04 -12.65 -3.44
N LEU A 234 10.35 -12.94 -4.54
CA LEU A 234 9.71 -14.24 -4.77
C LEU A 234 10.72 -15.37 -4.94
N ARG A 235 11.78 -15.15 -5.72
CA ARG A 235 12.87 -16.11 -5.85
C ARG A 235 13.56 -16.40 -4.52
N ALA A 236 13.75 -15.37 -3.69
CA ALA A 236 14.27 -15.53 -2.34
C ALA A 236 13.29 -16.29 -1.44
N GLY A 237 11.99 -16.00 -1.55
CA GLY A 237 10.91 -16.66 -0.82
C GLY A 237 10.83 -18.15 -1.12
N ARG A 238 10.96 -18.56 -2.39
CA ARG A 238 11.03 -19.98 -2.79
C ARG A 238 12.18 -20.73 -2.14
N ARG A 239 13.32 -20.06 -1.90
CA ARG A 239 14.52 -20.68 -1.33
C ARG A 239 14.53 -20.69 0.19
N LEU A 240 14.10 -19.59 0.81
CA LEU A 240 14.21 -19.37 2.25
C LEU A 240 12.93 -19.75 3.02
N GLY A 241 11.78 -19.76 2.35
CA GLY A 241 10.47 -19.73 2.98
C GLY A 241 10.10 -18.35 3.52
N ALA A 242 8.80 -18.09 3.68
CA ALA A 242 8.26 -16.77 4.05
C ALA A 242 8.81 -16.27 5.40
N THR A 243 8.87 -17.13 6.43
CA THR A 243 9.32 -16.74 7.78
C THR A 243 10.79 -16.29 7.81
N ARG A 244 11.69 -17.04 7.17
CA ARG A 244 13.12 -16.66 7.13
C ARG A 244 13.32 -15.44 6.25
N LEU A 245 12.60 -15.33 5.14
CA LEU A 245 12.65 -14.13 4.30
C LEU A 245 12.20 -12.88 5.07
N LEU A 246 11.12 -12.97 5.85
CA LEU A 246 10.69 -11.88 6.73
C LEU A 246 11.79 -11.49 7.72
N ALA A 247 12.38 -12.46 8.43
CA ALA A 247 13.44 -12.17 9.39
C ALA A 247 14.65 -11.48 8.73
N VAL A 248 15.14 -12.00 7.61
CA VAL A 248 16.26 -11.40 6.85
C VAL A 248 15.91 -10.00 6.37
N THR A 249 14.69 -9.81 5.85
CA THR A 249 14.21 -8.51 5.37
C THR A 249 14.15 -7.49 6.50
N LEU A 250 13.66 -7.87 7.69
CA LEU A 250 13.60 -7.00 8.85
C LEU A 250 14.99 -6.61 9.35
N VAL A 251 15.93 -7.56 9.43
CA VAL A 251 17.32 -7.28 9.82
C VAL A 251 17.99 -6.35 8.81
N TYR A 252 17.83 -6.61 7.51
CA TYR A 252 18.36 -5.77 6.44
C TYR A 252 17.79 -4.35 6.52
N LEU A 253 16.47 -4.23 6.64
CA LEU A 253 15.79 -2.92 6.69
C LEU A 253 16.21 -2.15 7.94
N ALA A 254 16.31 -2.80 9.10
CA ALA A 254 16.81 -2.18 10.32
C ALA A 254 18.24 -1.67 10.17
N ALA A 255 19.13 -2.48 9.58
CA ALA A 255 20.52 -2.08 9.32
C ALA A 255 20.60 -0.90 8.33
N ALA A 256 19.83 -0.92 7.24
CA ALA A 256 19.81 0.16 6.25
C ALA A 256 19.27 1.47 6.85
N VAL A 257 18.19 1.41 7.62
CA VAL A 257 17.62 2.58 8.32
C VAL A 257 18.59 3.11 9.37
N ALA A 258 19.23 2.24 10.16
CA ALA A 258 20.22 2.65 11.14
C ALA A 258 21.43 3.32 10.48
N ALA A 259 21.96 2.74 9.39
CA ALA A 259 23.04 3.33 8.63
C ALA A 259 22.66 4.70 8.06
N PHE A 260 21.46 4.82 7.48
CA PHE A 260 20.94 6.10 6.99
C PHE A 260 20.88 7.13 8.13
N ALA A 261 20.29 6.79 9.27
CA ALA A 261 20.15 7.70 10.40
C ALA A 261 21.51 8.16 10.96
N VAL A 262 22.46 7.23 11.13
CA VAL A 262 23.81 7.55 11.62
C VAL A 262 24.54 8.50 10.66
N VAL A 263 24.51 8.21 9.36
CA VAL A 263 25.20 9.05 8.37
C VAL A 263 24.51 10.40 8.20
N ALA A 264 23.18 10.44 8.20
CA ALA A 264 22.42 11.69 8.15
C ALA A 264 22.70 12.58 9.36
N HIS A 265 22.85 11.98 10.55
CA HIS A 265 23.23 12.72 11.76
C HIS A 265 24.66 13.28 11.69
N GLN A 266 25.60 12.53 11.11
CA GLN A 266 27.00 12.95 10.99
C GLN A 266 27.21 14.05 9.94
N LEU A 267 26.60 13.88 8.77
CA LEU A 267 26.82 14.75 7.61
C LEU A 267 25.82 15.90 7.51
N GLY A 268 24.64 15.78 8.14
CA GLY A 268 23.48 16.62 7.85
C GLY A 268 22.79 16.19 6.56
N LEU A 269 21.50 16.51 6.44
CA LEU A 269 20.77 16.27 5.19
C LEU A 269 21.12 17.31 4.12
N SER A 270 21.34 18.56 4.54
CA SER A 270 21.47 19.74 3.67
C SER A 270 22.55 20.74 4.12
N ARG A 271 23.62 20.28 4.79
CA ARG A 271 24.72 21.17 5.20
C ARG A 271 25.49 21.75 4.04
#